data_AF-A0A9P7CGU2-F1
#
_entry.id   AF-A0A9P7CGU2-F1
#
_cell.length_a   1.000
_cell.length_b   1.000
_cell.length_c   1.000
_cell.angle_alpha   90.00
_cell.angle_beta   90.00
_cell.angle_gamma   90.00
#
_symmetry.space_group_name_H-M   'P 1'
#
loop_
_entity.id
_entity.type
_entity.pdbx_description
1 polymer ?
#
loop_
_entity_poly.entity_id
_entity_poly.type
_entity_poly.pdbx_seq_one_letter_code
_entity_poly.pdbx_strand_id
1 'polypeptide(L)'
;MGSSTGATHRKKKTGLSSRILLLQLVRFIDNNPVAMLAQIADVLSDKFEDLKISRSGMDKHLEEDCSYTLNIITKIPPKRNSPDIIELKFRAVEAWIKDSHISFMQNCVFIDKFGFNLHTVRSQSRSKKDELAKVVIATTMGTINFHIDAICSLRVVNVGLKLTRAGTKYHKHKFFCTPKL
;
A
#
# COMPACT_ATOMS: atom_id res chain seq x y z
N MET A 1 59.59 9.45 -26.87
CA MET A 1 58.65 9.77 -25.77
C MET A 1 57.28 9.25 -26.17
N GLY A 2 56.94 8.01 -25.80
CA GLY A 2 55.65 7.40 -26.08
C GLY A 2 54.83 7.32 -24.79
N SER A 3 53.71 8.02 -24.74
CA SER A 3 52.78 8.02 -23.61
C SER A 3 51.90 6.76 -23.66
N SER A 4 52.03 5.87 -22.67
CA SER A 4 51.15 4.71 -22.54
C SER A 4 49.81 5.14 -21.92
N THR A 5 48.73 4.93 -22.65
CA THR A 5 47.36 5.05 -22.17
C THR A 5 47.05 3.90 -21.22
N GLY A 6 46.86 4.22 -19.93
CA GLY A 6 46.46 3.25 -18.91
C GLY A 6 45.00 2.81 -19.13
N ALA A 7 44.82 1.61 -19.65
CA ALA A 7 43.51 0.96 -19.72
C ALA A 7 43.06 0.55 -18.31
N THR A 8 42.00 1.18 -17.82
CA THR A 8 41.33 0.82 -16.57
C THR A 8 40.68 -0.56 -16.72
N HIS A 9 41.36 -1.60 -16.21
CA HIS A 9 40.81 -2.94 -16.14
C HIS A 9 39.57 -2.97 -15.22
N ARG A 10 38.39 -3.07 -15.82
CA ARG A 10 37.14 -3.40 -15.13
C ARG A 10 37.25 -4.86 -14.65
N LYS A 11 37.65 -5.07 -13.40
CA LYS A 11 37.69 -6.40 -12.77
C LYS A 11 36.29 -7.04 -12.86
N LYS A 12 36.17 -8.11 -13.66
CA LYS A 12 35.01 -9.00 -13.65
C LYS A 12 34.96 -9.69 -12.28
N LYS A 13 34.02 -9.31 -11.41
CA LYS A 13 33.76 -10.02 -10.15
C LYS A 13 33.09 -11.37 -10.46
N THR A 14 33.81 -12.42 -10.10
CA THR A 14 33.48 -13.84 -9.94
C THR A 14 31.99 -14.19 -9.79
N GLY A 15 31.47 -15.04 -10.70
CA GLY A 15 30.04 -15.34 -10.84
C GLY A 15 29.35 -16.13 -9.72
N LEU A 16 30.07 -16.66 -8.72
CA LEU A 16 29.47 -17.40 -7.59
C LEU A 16 29.03 -16.47 -6.46
N SER A 17 29.85 -15.47 -6.12
CA SER A 17 29.54 -14.44 -5.11
C SER A 17 28.36 -13.56 -5.56
N SER A 18 28.29 -13.21 -6.85
CA SER A 18 27.20 -12.42 -7.41
C SER A 18 25.84 -13.13 -7.38
N ARG A 19 25.80 -14.46 -7.56
CA ARG A 19 24.56 -15.25 -7.49
C ARG A 19 24.02 -15.38 -6.07
N ILE A 20 24.92 -15.56 -5.09
CA ILE A 20 24.54 -15.63 -3.67
C ILE A 20 23.98 -14.28 -3.21
N LEU A 21 24.64 -13.18 -3.62
CA LEU A 21 24.18 -11.82 -3.36
C LEU A 21 22.77 -11.58 -3.93
N LEU A 22 22.53 -12.00 -5.17
CA LEU A 22 21.24 -11.86 -5.86
C LEU A 22 20.11 -12.60 -5.11
N LEU A 23 20.36 -13.85 -4.72
CA LEU A 23 19.38 -14.65 -3.97
C LEU A 23 19.05 -14.06 -2.61
N GLN A 24 20.04 -13.51 -1.91
CA GLN A 24 19.81 -12.87 -0.61
C GLN A 24 19.02 -11.56 -0.74
N LEU A 25 19.29 -10.79 -1.79
CA LEU A 25 18.58 -9.55 -2.08
C LEU A 25 17.10 -9.80 -2.40
N VAL A 26 16.82 -10.75 -3.30
CA VAL A 26 15.46 -11.18 -3.65
C VAL A 26 14.70 -11.63 -2.40
N ARG A 27 15.30 -12.53 -1.61
CA ARG A 27 14.68 -13.01 -0.36
C ARG A 27 14.40 -11.87 0.64
N PHE A 28 15.28 -10.88 0.73
CA PHE A 28 15.05 -9.76 1.65
C PHE A 28 13.87 -8.89 1.21
N ILE A 29 13.78 -8.57 -0.09
CA ILE A 29 12.71 -7.74 -0.65
C ILE A 29 11.37 -8.47 -0.57
N ASP A 30 11.32 -9.77 -0.89
CA ASP A 30 10.08 -10.54 -0.84
C ASP A 30 9.53 -10.64 0.60
N ASN A 31 10.41 -10.70 1.60
CA ASN A 31 10.01 -10.70 3.02
C ASN A 31 9.73 -9.28 3.57
N ASN A 32 10.29 -8.24 2.95
CA ASN A 32 10.17 -6.85 3.38
C ASN A 32 9.82 -5.94 2.20
N PRO A 33 8.64 -6.10 1.58
CA PRO A 33 8.30 -5.39 0.34
C PRO A 33 8.38 -3.87 0.50
N VAL A 34 8.08 -3.36 1.69
CA VAL A 34 8.11 -1.91 2.02
C VAL A 34 9.50 -1.36 2.33
N ALA A 35 10.55 -2.19 2.29
CA ALA A 35 11.91 -1.79 2.64
C ALA A 35 12.41 -0.61 1.77
N MET A 36 13.09 0.32 2.42
CA MET A 36 13.74 1.43 1.73
C MET A 36 15.06 0.98 1.10
N LEU A 37 15.47 1.65 0.03
CA LEU A 37 16.79 1.43 -0.58
C LEU A 37 17.94 1.58 0.43
N ALA A 38 17.80 2.49 1.40
CA ALA A 38 18.75 2.65 2.49
C ALA A 38 18.84 1.37 3.35
N GLN A 39 17.70 0.82 3.78
CA GLN A 39 17.66 -0.42 4.57
C GLN A 39 18.20 -1.62 3.80
N ILE A 40 17.90 -1.70 2.50
CA ILE A 40 18.46 -2.74 1.61
C ILE A 40 19.98 -2.58 1.52
N ALA A 41 20.48 -1.36 1.35
CA ALA A 41 21.91 -1.09 1.30
C ALA A 41 22.59 -1.39 2.64
N ASP A 42 22.01 -1.00 3.77
CA ASP A 42 22.54 -1.26 5.11
C ASP A 42 22.67 -2.76 5.38
N VAL A 43 21.63 -3.55 5.07
CA VAL A 43 21.65 -5.02 5.23
C VAL A 43 22.68 -5.68 4.33
N LEU A 44 22.91 -5.15 3.13
CA LEU A 44 23.91 -5.67 2.22
C LEU A 44 25.33 -5.27 2.63
N SER A 45 25.53 -4.05 3.13
CA SER A 45 26.83 -3.59 3.64
C SER A 45 27.22 -4.31 4.93
N ASP A 46 26.27 -4.66 5.80
CA ASP A 46 26.51 -5.47 7.00
C ASP A 46 26.95 -6.91 6.67
N LYS A 47 26.38 -7.50 5.59
CA LYS A 47 26.74 -8.85 5.15
C LYS A 47 28.01 -8.93 4.30
N PHE A 48 28.42 -7.80 3.73
CA PHE A 48 29.56 -7.72 2.83
C PHE A 48 30.37 -6.45 3.13
N GLU A 49 31.36 -6.58 4.00
CA GLU A 49 32.21 -5.45 4.47
C GLU A 49 32.86 -4.65 3.32
N ASP A 50 33.11 -5.30 2.18
CA ASP A 50 33.70 -4.67 0.98
C ASP A 50 32.67 -4.06 0.01
N LEU A 51 31.37 -4.22 0.26
CA LEU A 51 30.33 -3.77 -0.66
C LEU A 51 29.96 -2.31 -0.41
N LYS A 52 30.59 -1.42 -1.18
CA LYS A 52 30.20 0.00 -1.30
C LYS A 52 29.35 0.21 -2.54
N ILE A 53 28.03 0.26 -2.37
CA ILE A 53 27.07 0.55 -3.43
C ILE A 53 26.28 1.81 -3.08
N SER A 54 26.18 2.74 -4.03
CA SER A 54 25.35 3.94 -3.85
C SER A 54 23.86 3.60 -3.96
N ARG A 55 22.99 4.47 -3.44
CA ARG A 55 21.53 4.29 -3.59
C ARG A 55 21.08 4.22 -5.05
N SER A 56 21.68 5.02 -5.92
CA SER A 56 21.42 5.00 -7.37
C SER A 56 21.95 3.73 -8.04
N GLY A 57 23.12 3.24 -7.61
CA GLY A 57 23.65 1.96 -8.08
C GLY A 57 22.76 0.79 -7.67
N MET A 58 22.20 0.84 -6.45
CA MET A 58 21.25 -0.16 -5.96
C MET A 58 19.94 -0.13 -6.76
N ASP A 59 19.39 1.06 -7.00
CA ASP A 59 18.16 1.21 -7.78
C ASP A 59 18.30 0.63 -9.19
N LYS A 60 19.40 0.99 -9.86
CA LYS A 60 19.74 0.49 -11.18
C LYS A 60 19.94 -1.03 -11.19
N HIS A 61 20.63 -1.58 -10.20
CA HIS A 61 20.83 -3.02 -10.07
C HIS A 61 19.50 -3.78 -9.86
N LEU A 62 18.59 -3.20 -9.08
CA LEU A 62 17.27 -3.79 -8.86
C LEU A 62 16.43 -3.78 -10.14
N GLU A 63 16.47 -2.68 -10.90
CA GLU A 63 15.72 -2.55 -12.14
C GLU A 63 16.30 -3.42 -13.26
N GLU A 64 17.61 -3.33 -13.51
CA GLU A 64 18.26 -3.96 -14.67
C GLU A 64 18.62 -5.43 -14.43
N ASP A 65 19.18 -5.76 -13.26
CA ASP A 65 19.71 -7.11 -13.01
C ASP A 65 18.72 -8.00 -12.26
N CYS A 66 17.81 -7.41 -11.46
CA CYS A 66 16.83 -8.16 -10.67
C CYS A 66 15.40 -8.08 -11.25
N SER A 67 15.15 -7.20 -12.23
CA SER A 67 13.81 -6.95 -12.77
C SER A 67 12.77 -6.53 -11.71
N TYR A 68 13.17 -5.76 -10.70
CA TYR A 68 12.27 -5.19 -9.69
C TYR A 68 11.93 -3.74 -10.02
N THR A 69 10.65 -3.42 -10.00
CA THR A 69 10.14 -2.05 -10.20
C THR A 69 9.46 -1.53 -8.94
N LEU A 70 9.41 -0.20 -8.82
CA LEU A 70 8.70 0.47 -7.73
C LEU A 70 7.22 0.58 -8.09
N ASN A 71 6.37 -0.13 -7.35
CA ASN A 71 4.94 -0.21 -7.61
C ASN A 71 4.13 0.34 -6.42
N ILE A 72 2.91 0.81 -6.70
CA ILE A 72 1.96 1.20 -5.66
C ILE A 72 1.47 -0.06 -4.94
N ILE A 73 1.49 -0.03 -3.61
CA ILE A 73 1.08 -1.17 -2.79
C ILE A 73 -0.43 -1.32 -2.83
N THR A 74 -0.87 -2.51 -3.23
CA THR A 74 -2.25 -2.95 -3.01
C THR A 74 -2.36 -3.55 -1.62
N LYS A 75 -3.06 -2.85 -0.72
CA LYS A 75 -3.34 -3.31 0.64
C LYS A 75 -4.50 -4.29 0.61
N ILE A 76 -4.26 -5.55 0.98
CA ILE A 76 -5.30 -6.58 1.02
C ILE A 76 -5.69 -6.80 2.49
N PRO A 77 -6.86 -6.32 2.95
CA PRO A 77 -7.35 -6.59 4.30
C PRO A 77 -7.84 -8.05 4.40
N PRO A 78 -7.14 -8.95 5.12
CA PRO A 78 -7.41 -10.38 5.09
C PRO A 78 -8.82 -10.74 5.57
N LYS A 79 -9.33 -10.01 6.58
CA LYS A 79 -10.68 -10.22 7.15
C LYS A 79 -11.82 -9.93 6.15
N ARG A 80 -11.60 -9.07 5.15
CA ARG A 80 -12.64 -8.70 4.17
C ARG A 80 -12.66 -9.60 2.94
N ASN A 81 -11.64 -10.44 2.76
CA ASN A 81 -11.40 -11.24 1.57
C ASN A 81 -11.43 -12.75 1.85
N SER A 82 -12.00 -13.18 2.99
CA SER A 82 -12.26 -14.60 3.22
C SER A 82 -13.42 -15.08 2.34
N PRO A 83 -13.41 -16.35 1.88
CA PRO A 83 -14.48 -16.91 1.06
C PRO A 83 -15.87 -16.71 1.68
N ASP A 84 -16.00 -16.98 2.98
CA ASP A 84 -17.27 -16.85 3.72
C ASP A 84 -17.84 -15.43 3.68
N ILE A 85 -16.98 -14.41 3.80
CA ILE A 85 -17.40 -13.00 3.78
C ILE A 85 -17.78 -12.57 2.36
N ILE A 86 -17.11 -13.10 1.34
CA ILE A 86 -17.45 -12.85 -0.05
C ILE A 86 -18.82 -13.46 -0.37
N GLU A 87 -19.06 -14.70 0.04
CA GLU A 87 -20.34 -15.39 -0.17
C GLU A 87 -21.48 -14.70 0.59
N LEU A 88 -21.25 -14.29 1.84
CA LEU A 88 -22.23 -13.57 2.63
C LEU A 88 -22.65 -12.25 1.95
N LYS A 89 -21.69 -11.49 1.41
CA LYS A 89 -21.97 -10.26 0.67
C LYS A 89 -22.78 -10.55 -0.59
N PHE A 90 -22.41 -11.58 -1.33
CA PHE A 90 -23.11 -11.98 -2.55
C PHE A 90 -24.59 -12.28 -2.27
N ARG A 91 -24.86 -13.12 -1.27
CA ARG A 91 -26.24 -13.47 -0.87
C ARG A 91 -27.04 -12.25 -0.40
N ALA A 92 -26.43 -11.35 0.36
CA ALA A 92 -27.08 -10.12 0.81
C ALA A 92 -27.45 -9.20 -0.36
N VAL A 93 -26.52 -9.00 -1.30
CA VAL A 93 -26.76 -8.17 -2.50
C VAL A 93 -27.86 -8.78 -3.37
N GLU A 94 -27.84 -10.09 -3.59
CA GLU A 94 -28.93 -10.76 -4.31
C GLU A 94 -30.29 -10.55 -3.64
N ALA A 95 -30.36 -10.69 -2.32
CA ALA A 95 -31.60 -10.51 -1.58
C ALA A 95 -32.13 -9.07 -1.74
N TRP A 96 -31.26 -8.06 -1.66
CA TRP A 96 -31.65 -6.67 -1.84
C TRP A 96 -32.10 -6.33 -3.27
N ILE A 97 -31.47 -6.91 -4.28
CA ILE A 97 -31.86 -6.70 -5.68
C ILE A 97 -33.24 -7.33 -5.96
N LYS A 98 -33.55 -8.47 -5.33
CA LYS A 98 -34.83 -9.17 -5.49
C LYS A 98 -35.99 -8.52 -4.73
N ASP A 99 -35.70 -7.67 -3.75
CA ASP A 99 -36.72 -7.00 -2.94
C ASP A 99 -37.29 -5.76 -3.67
N SER A 100 -38.56 -5.85 -4.08
CA SER A 100 -39.27 -4.77 -4.77
C SER A 100 -39.46 -3.50 -3.91
N HIS A 101 -39.32 -3.60 -2.59
CA HIS A 101 -39.39 -2.45 -1.70
C HIS A 101 -38.08 -1.68 -1.63
N ILE A 102 -36.97 -2.21 -2.13
CA ILE A 102 -35.66 -1.55 -2.10
C ILE A 102 -35.40 -0.89 -3.46
N SER A 103 -35.47 0.45 -3.49
CA SER A 103 -35.08 1.27 -4.63
C SER A 103 -33.87 2.11 -4.26
N PHE A 104 -32.69 1.63 -4.62
CA PHE A 104 -31.40 2.28 -4.32
C PHE A 104 -31.36 3.76 -4.75
N MET A 105 -32.15 4.14 -5.75
CA MET A 105 -32.20 5.50 -6.28
C MET A 105 -33.30 6.38 -5.66
N GLN A 106 -34.25 5.83 -4.91
CA GLN A 106 -35.41 6.60 -4.44
C GLN A 106 -35.60 6.56 -2.92
N ASN A 107 -35.35 5.43 -2.28
CA ASN A 107 -35.69 5.23 -0.87
C ASN A 107 -34.53 4.75 0.01
N CYS A 108 -33.30 4.77 -0.51
CA CYS A 108 -32.12 4.35 0.24
C CYS A 108 -31.23 5.53 0.66
N VAL A 109 -30.75 5.47 1.91
CA VAL A 109 -29.66 6.30 2.41
C VAL A 109 -28.48 5.39 2.73
N PHE A 110 -27.36 5.61 2.08
CA PHE A 110 -26.12 4.89 2.30
C PHE A 110 -25.33 5.59 3.41
N ILE A 111 -25.00 4.83 4.45
CA ILE A 111 -24.18 5.32 5.56
C ILE A 111 -22.83 4.62 5.49
N ASP A 112 -21.76 5.38 5.32
CA ASP A 112 -20.41 4.84 5.42
C ASP A 112 -19.59 5.60 6.46
N LYS A 113 -18.64 4.88 7.04
CA LYS A 113 -17.65 5.43 7.94
C LYS A 113 -16.26 5.16 7.39
N PHE A 114 -15.63 6.17 6.81
CA PHE A 114 -14.25 6.07 6.40
C PHE A 114 -13.31 6.65 7.48
N GLY A 115 -12.17 5.99 7.68
CA GLY A 115 -11.16 6.38 8.65
C GLY A 115 -9.88 6.79 7.94
N PHE A 116 -9.35 7.96 8.28
CA PHE A 116 -7.99 8.33 7.91
C PHE A 116 -7.03 7.71 8.93
N ASN A 117 -6.27 6.72 8.50
CA ASN A 117 -5.15 6.25 9.29
C ASN A 117 -3.97 7.21 9.04
N LEU A 118 -3.61 8.02 10.05
CA LEU A 118 -2.41 8.86 9.97
C LEU A 118 -1.11 8.06 10.06
N HIS A 119 -1.17 6.73 10.23
CA HIS A 119 0.02 5.90 10.17
C HIS A 119 0.63 5.94 8.77
N THR A 120 1.78 6.61 8.65
CA THR A 120 2.54 6.76 7.41
C THR A 120 3.32 5.49 7.09
N VAL A 121 2.61 4.39 6.76
CA VAL A 121 3.28 3.31 6.02
C VAL A 121 3.49 3.80 4.58
N ARG A 122 4.69 3.57 4.04
CA ARG A 122 5.02 3.87 2.64
C ARG A 122 3.93 3.31 1.71
N SER A 123 3.51 4.09 0.72
CA SER A 123 2.48 3.72 -0.26
C SER A 123 3.02 2.89 -1.44
N GLN A 124 4.34 2.77 -1.54
CA GLN A 124 5.03 2.11 -2.63
C GLN A 124 5.95 1.01 -2.09
N SER A 125 6.02 -0.12 -2.78
CA SER A 125 6.93 -1.22 -2.50
C SER A 125 7.63 -1.65 -3.78
N ARG A 126 8.64 -2.48 -3.65
CA ARG A 126 9.23 -3.15 -4.82
C ARG A 126 8.57 -4.50 -5.03
N SER A 127 8.30 -4.83 -6.28
CA SER A 127 7.91 -6.16 -6.73
C SER A 127 8.59 -6.45 -8.05
N LYS A 128 8.54 -7.70 -8.50
CA LYS A 128 9.00 -8.05 -9.84
C LYS A 128 8.21 -7.27 -10.87
N LYS A 129 8.87 -6.98 -11.98
CA LYS A 129 8.29 -6.32 -13.12
C LYS A 129 7.03 -7.08 -13.54
N ASP A 130 5.97 -6.33 -13.82
CA ASP A 130 4.63 -6.82 -14.19
C ASP A 130 3.87 -7.57 -13.08
N GLU A 131 4.41 -7.67 -11.86
CA GLU A 131 3.70 -8.21 -10.69
C GLU A 131 3.20 -7.09 -9.77
N LEU A 132 1.97 -7.25 -9.27
CA LEU A 132 1.41 -6.34 -8.27
C LEU A 132 2.12 -6.52 -6.92
N ALA A 133 2.59 -5.39 -6.39
CA ALA A 133 3.02 -5.22 -5.02
C ALA A 133 1.86 -5.47 -4.03
N LYS A 134 1.78 -6.68 -3.48
CA LYS A 134 0.78 -7.06 -2.47
C LYS A 134 1.41 -7.06 -1.09
N VAL A 135 0.80 -6.33 -0.16
CA VAL A 135 1.20 -6.36 1.26
C VAL A 135 -0.01 -6.64 2.12
N VAL A 136 0.07 -7.71 2.91
CA VAL A 136 -0.89 -7.99 3.97
C VAL A 136 -0.55 -7.06 5.13
N ILE A 137 -1.43 -6.09 5.39
CA ILE A 137 -1.23 -5.13 6.47
C ILE A 137 -2.19 -5.49 7.60
N ALA A 138 -1.63 -5.80 8.77
CA ALA A 138 -2.41 -5.82 10.01
C ALA A 138 -3.02 -4.43 10.21
N THR A 139 -4.32 -4.36 10.49
CA THR A 139 -5.01 -3.08 10.69
C THR A 139 -4.59 -2.48 12.04
N THR A 140 -3.38 -1.94 12.15
CA THR A 140 -2.91 -1.23 13.33
C THR A 140 -3.50 0.18 13.33
N MET A 141 -4.25 0.48 14.40
CA MET A 141 -4.97 1.73 14.56
C MET A 141 -4.05 2.80 15.16
N GLY A 142 -3.57 3.74 14.35
CA GLY A 142 -3.01 5.01 14.84
C GLY A 142 -4.11 5.96 15.33
N THR A 143 -3.78 7.23 15.52
CA THR A 143 -4.77 8.31 15.69
C THR A 143 -5.66 8.37 14.45
N ILE A 144 -6.96 8.06 14.57
CA ILE A 144 -7.86 7.97 13.42
C ILE A 144 -8.92 9.06 13.47
N ASN A 145 -8.94 9.87 12.42
CA ASN A 145 -10.09 10.70 12.11
C ASN A 145 -11.10 9.84 11.38
N PHE A 146 -12.27 9.64 11.97
CA PHE A 146 -13.35 8.96 11.28
C PHE A 146 -14.38 9.97 10.82
N HIS A 147 -14.75 9.84 9.56
CA HIS A 147 -15.81 10.59 8.95
C HIS A 147 -17.01 9.68 8.76
N ILE A 148 -18.20 10.14 9.14
CA ILE A 148 -19.45 9.41 8.94
C ILE A 148 -20.26 10.21 7.95
N ASP A 149 -20.47 9.63 6.78
CA ASP A 149 -21.30 10.21 5.75
C ASP A 149 -22.58 9.43 5.58
N ALA A 150 -23.66 10.16 5.40
CA ALA A 150 -24.93 9.65 4.92
C ALA A 150 -25.20 10.31 3.57
N ILE A 151 -25.40 9.52 2.51
CA ILE A 151 -25.71 10.00 1.17
C ILE A 151 -26.94 9.27 0.62
N CYS A 152 -27.70 9.93 -0.23
CA CYS A 152 -28.69 9.30 -1.09
C CYS A 152 -28.42 9.70 -2.54
N SER A 153 -29.15 9.11 -3.48
CA SER A 153 -29.04 9.39 -4.93
C SER A 153 -29.13 10.87 -5.28
N LEU A 154 -29.84 11.68 -4.47
CA LEU A 154 -30.08 13.09 -4.73
C LEU A 154 -28.97 13.98 -4.20
N ARG A 155 -28.41 13.68 -3.02
CA ARG A 155 -27.45 14.55 -2.32
C ARG A 155 -26.81 13.88 -1.11
N VAL A 156 -25.81 14.58 -0.57
CA VAL A 156 -25.27 14.32 0.76
C VAL A 156 -26.30 14.73 1.83
N VAL A 157 -26.63 13.78 2.71
CA VAL A 157 -27.61 13.93 3.78
C VAL A 157 -26.96 14.44 5.06
N ASN A 158 -25.79 13.89 5.43
CA ASN A 158 -25.08 14.30 6.64
C ASN A 158 -23.59 13.94 6.56
N VAL A 159 -22.75 14.75 7.21
CA VAL A 159 -21.29 14.69 7.15
C VAL A 159 -20.75 14.95 8.55
N GLY A 160 -20.25 13.91 9.22
CA GLY A 160 -19.82 13.99 10.62
C GLY A 160 -18.33 13.70 10.78
N LEU A 161 -17.56 14.65 11.33
CA LEU A 161 -16.15 14.42 11.66
C LEU A 161 -15.98 14.07 13.15
N LYS A 162 -15.38 12.92 13.42
CA LYS A 162 -14.94 12.54 14.77
C LYS A 162 -13.41 12.49 14.82
N LEU A 163 -12.84 13.44 15.57
CA LEU A 163 -11.41 13.53 15.87
C LEU A 163 -11.13 12.77 17.18
N THR A 164 -10.29 11.74 17.15
CA THR A 164 -9.80 11.10 18.37
C THR A 164 -8.42 11.65 18.72
N ARG A 165 -8.34 12.78 19.41
CA ARG A 165 -7.16 13.12 20.22
C ARG A 165 -7.55 12.93 21.69
N ALA A 166 -6.58 12.59 22.54
CA ALA A 166 -6.79 12.56 23.99
C ALA A 166 -7.34 13.93 24.43
N GLY A 167 -8.63 14.00 24.78
CA GLY A 167 -9.27 15.18 25.37
C GLY A 167 -10.14 16.08 24.48
N THR A 168 -10.47 15.77 23.22
CA THR A 168 -11.29 16.70 22.38
C THR A 168 -12.71 16.22 22.07
N LYS A 169 -13.63 17.20 21.97
CA LYS A 169 -15.08 17.03 21.79
C LYS A 169 -15.48 16.73 20.33
N TYR A 170 -16.60 16.03 20.15
CA TYR A 170 -17.21 15.75 18.85
C TYR A 170 -17.76 17.04 18.21
N HIS A 171 -17.32 17.36 16.98
CA HIS A 171 -17.84 18.49 16.22
C HIS A 171 -18.78 18.00 15.12
N LYS A 172 -20.09 18.22 15.33
CA LYS A 172 -21.13 17.88 14.36
C LYS A 172 -21.35 19.05 13.41
N HIS A 173 -21.06 18.87 12.14
CA HIS A 173 -21.56 19.76 11.09
C HIS A 173 -22.84 19.12 10.55
N LYS A 174 -24.00 19.66 10.91
CA LYS A 174 -25.29 19.19 10.38
C LYS A 174 -25.61 20.00 9.14
N PHE A 175 -25.62 19.36 7.98
CA PHE A 175 -26.36 19.86 6.85
C PHE A 175 -27.79 19.31 6.97
N PHE A 176 -28.76 20.17 7.28
CA PHE A 176 -30.15 19.76 7.40
C PHE A 176 -30.82 19.74 6.03
N CYS A 177 -31.45 18.62 5.68
CA CYS A 177 -32.47 18.59 4.63
C CYS A 177 -33.84 18.82 5.25
N THR A 178 -34.47 19.94 4.94
CA THR A 178 -35.93 19.94 4.85
C THR A 178 -36.33 19.23 3.55
N PRO A 179 -37.39 18.40 3.57
CA PRO A 179 -38.02 17.97 2.33
C PRO A 179 -38.56 19.22 1.63
N LYS A 180 -38.22 19.41 0.35
CA LYS A 180 -39.13 20.16 -0.50
C LYS A 180 -40.24 19.17 -0.87
N LEU A 181 -41.41 19.37 -0.27
CA LEU A 181 -42.67 18.83 -0.77
C LEU A 181 -42.89 19.31 -2.20
#